data_AF-A0A7X4FMD7-F1
#
_entry.id   AF-A0A7X4FMD7-F1
#
_cell.length_a   1.000
_cell.length_b   1.000
_cell.length_c   1.000
_cell.angle_alpha   90.00
_cell.angle_beta   90.00
_cell.angle_gamma   90.00
#
_symmetry.space_group_name_H-M   'P 1'
#
loop_
_entity.id
_entity.type
_entity.pdbx_description
1 polymer ?
#
loop_
_entity_poly.entity_id
_entity_poly.type
_entity_poly.pdbx_seq_one_letter_code
_entity_poly.pdbx_strand_id
1 'polypeptide(L)'
;MISISTLKKILSRQDGREQLRTPKHEEANLRLQYRKLDVGYLSLYDGKWHFEYTDDFRCQTNVCPLIDFPHTDKPYESEVLWPFFAIRIPGLGQPAVQRVIREENLDKHNEAQLLKRFGKMTIANPFILTPISQE
;
A
#
# COMPACT_ATOMS: atom_id res chain seq x y z
N MET A 1 -33.38 2.08 -3.05
CA MET A 1 -32.08 1.57 -3.57
C MET A 1 -31.01 2.59 -3.23
N ILE A 2 -30.13 2.28 -2.28
CA ILE A 2 -29.00 3.16 -1.95
C ILE A 2 -27.91 2.88 -2.98
N SER A 3 -27.51 3.91 -3.74
CA SER A 3 -26.46 3.80 -4.75
C SER A 3 -25.11 3.39 -4.13
N ILE A 4 -24.35 2.56 -4.83
CA ILE A 4 -23.00 2.10 -4.45
C ILE A 4 -22.05 3.29 -4.20
N SER A 5 -22.26 4.42 -4.89
CA SER A 5 -21.48 5.65 -4.65
C SER A 5 -21.75 6.29 -3.29
N THR A 6 -22.97 6.14 -2.75
CA THR A 6 -23.36 6.62 -1.42
C THR A 6 -22.74 5.76 -0.32
N LEU A 7 -22.59 4.45 -0.55
CA LEU A 7 -21.92 3.54 0.40
C LEU A 7 -20.42 3.85 0.57
N LYS A 8 -19.69 4.10 -0.52
CA LYS A 8 -18.27 4.52 -0.43
C LYS A 8 -18.08 5.80 0.37
N LYS A 9 -19.00 6.76 0.25
CA LYS A 9 -18.93 8.07 0.90
C LYS A 9 -19.27 8.04 2.40
N ILE A 10 -20.08 7.07 2.84
CA ILE A 10 -20.47 6.95 4.25
C ILE A 10 -19.42 6.18 5.06
N LEU A 11 -18.78 5.15 4.48
CA LEU A 11 -17.71 4.40 5.14
C LEU A 11 -16.40 5.19 5.24
N SER A 12 -16.11 6.07 4.28
CA SER A 12 -14.87 6.87 4.27
C SER A 12 -14.82 7.96 5.37
N ARG A 13 -15.99 8.41 5.85
CA ARG A 13 -16.12 9.55 6.77
C ARG A 13 -15.69 9.27 8.22
N GLN A 14 -15.57 8.01 8.65
CA GLN A 14 -15.29 7.68 10.06
C GLN A 14 -13.84 7.29 10.37
N ASP A 15 -13.04 6.94 9.36
CA ASP A 15 -11.70 6.38 9.58
C ASP A 15 -10.54 7.38 9.37
N GLY A 16 -10.82 8.65 9.04
CA GLY A 16 -9.82 9.72 8.90
C GLY A 16 -8.92 9.61 7.66
N ARG A 17 -9.12 8.61 6.80
CA ARG A 17 -8.27 8.33 5.63
C ARG A 17 -8.45 9.31 4.47
N GLU A 18 -9.51 10.12 4.47
CA GLU A 18 -9.78 11.11 3.40
C GLU A 18 -8.69 12.18 3.26
N GLN A 19 -7.81 12.30 4.27
CA GLN A 19 -6.73 13.28 4.30
C GLN A 19 -5.35 12.66 4.00
N LEU A 20 -5.28 11.37 3.66
CA LEU A 20 -4.04 10.72 3.23
C LEU A 20 -3.60 11.27 1.87
N ARG A 21 -2.29 11.48 1.74
CA ARG A 21 -1.68 12.03 0.53
C ARG A 21 -0.38 11.29 0.24
N THR A 22 -0.16 11.06 -1.04
CA THR A 22 1.15 10.66 -1.53
C THR A 22 2.11 11.86 -1.39
N PRO A 23 3.20 11.73 -0.61
CA PRO A 23 4.14 12.84 -0.42
C PRO A 23 4.99 13.06 -1.68
N LYS A 24 5.26 14.33 -2.01
CA LYS A 24 6.03 14.70 -3.22
C LYS A 24 7.55 14.57 -3.07
N HIS A 25 8.06 14.59 -1.83
CA HIS A 25 9.49 14.66 -1.53
C HIS A 25 9.96 13.50 -0.64
N GLU A 26 9.23 12.39 -0.66
CA GLU A 26 9.70 11.17 0.01
C GLU A 26 9.99 10.09 -1.01
N GLU A 27 10.93 9.23 -0.62
CA GLU A 27 11.19 7.99 -1.31
C GLU A 27 10.79 6.80 -0.45
N ALA A 28 10.32 5.74 -1.10
CA ALA A 28 10.04 4.48 -0.47
C ALA A 28 10.39 3.35 -1.42
N ASN A 29 10.93 2.26 -0.89
CA ASN A 29 11.09 1.01 -1.62
C ASN A 29 10.58 -0.10 -0.71
N LEU A 30 9.55 -0.80 -1.16
CA LEU A 30 8.93 -1.89 -0.43
C LEU A 30 8.86 -3.13 -1.32
N ARG A 31 9.20 -4.27 -0.76
CA ARG A 31 9.08 -5.57 -1.40
C ARG A 31 7.78 -6.25 -0.99
N LEU A 32 7.02 -6.71 -1.98
CA LEU A 32 5.85 -7.55 -1.80
C LEU A 32 6.23 -9.02 -1.96
N GLN A 33 5.89 -9.85 -0.98
CA GLN A 33 6.20 -11.28 -0.98
C GLN A 33 4.95 -12.12 -0.75
N TYR A 34 4.92 -13.31 -1.36
CA TYR A 34 3.97 -14.37 -1.04
C TYR A 34 4.74 -15.62 -0.63
N ARG A 35 4.67 -15.99 0.66
CA ARG A 35 5.53 -17.01 1.27
C ARG A 35 7.01 -16.67 1.05
N LYS A 36 7.71 -17.42 0.19
CA LYS A 36 9.13 -17.21 -0.17
C LYS A 36 9.31 -16.60 -1.56
N LEU A 37 8.22 -16.36 -2.29
CA LEU A 37 8.26 -15.79 -3.63
C LEU A 37 8.26 -14.27 -3.51
N ASP A 38 9.29 -13.63 -4.06
CA ASP A 38 9.31 -12.19 -4.28
C ASP A 38 8.36 -11.89 -5.43
N VAL A 39 7.28 -11.17 -5.16
CA VAL A 39 6.19 -10.92 -6.13
C VAL A 39 6.49 -9.67 -6.93
N GLY A 40 6.91 -8.60 -6.26
CA GLY A 40 7.17 -7.33 -6.90
C GLY A 40 7.69 -6.29 -5.94
N TYR A 41 8.00 -5.12 -6.50
CA TYR A 41 8.48 -3.96 -5.78
C TYR A 41 7.46 -2.82 -5.92
N LEU A 42 7.16 -2.19 -4.79
CA LEU A 42 6.42 -0.95 -4.72
C LEU A 42 7.41 0.15 -4.33
N SER A 43 7.60 1.12 -5.21
CA SER A 43 8.47 2.26 -4.98
C SER A 43 7.69 3.57 -5.00
N LEU A 44 8.21 4.58 -4.32
CA LEU A 44 7.75 5.96 -4.40
C LEU A 44 8.97 6.82 -4.70
N TYR A 45 8.88 7.63 -5.75
CA TYR A 45 9.82 8.69 -6.09
C TYR A 45 9.08 9.72 -6.95
N ASP A 46 9.57 10.96 -6.97
CA ASP A 46 8.95 12.07 -7.73
C ASP A 46 7.43 12.26 -7.47
N GLY A 47 6.97 11.89 -6.27
CA GLY A 47 5.57 11.97 -5.88
C GLY A 47 4.65 10.95 -6.56
N LYS A 48 5.21 9.88 -7.14
CA LYS A 48 4.46 8.83 -7.83
C LYS A 48 4.82 7.45 -7.30
N TRP A 49 3.80 6.61 -7.16
CA TRP A 49 3.94 5.20 -6.86
C TRP A 49 4.25 4.42 -8.13
N HIS A 50 5.25 3.55 -8.05
CA HIS A 50 5.64 2.64 -9.09
C HIS A 50 5.50 1.22 -8.57
N PHE A 51 4.86 0.35 -9.35
CA PHE A 51 4.79 -1.07 -9.04
C PHE A 51 5.27 -1.90 -10.23
N GLU A 52 6.12 -2.89 -9.96
CA GLU A 52 6.57 -3.85 -10.95
C GLU A 52 6.71 -5.24 -10.35
N TYR A 53 6.44 -6.26 -11.16
CA TYR A 53 6.70 -7.64 -10.78
C TYR A 53 8.18 -7.98 -10.92
N THR A 54 8.67 -8.88 -10.06
CA THR A 54 10.01 -9.45 -10.19
C THR A 54 10.09 -10.44 -11.35
N ASP A 55 11.31 -10.74 -11.79
CA ASP A 55 11.53 -11.81 -12.78
C ASP A 55 11.12 -13.18 -12.25
N ASP A 56 11.40 -13.47 -10.97
CA ASP A 56 10.96 -14.71 -10.31
C ASP A 56 9.44 -14.90 -10.40
N PHE A 57 8.67 -13.83 -10.22
CA PHE A 57 7.21 -13.89 -10.35
C PHE A 57 6.75 -14.03 -11.80
N ARG A 58 7.46 -13.42 -12.77
CA ARG A 58 7.15 -13.54 -14.21
C ARG A 58 7.42 -14.94 -14.75
N CYS A 59 8.45 -15.63 -14.23
CA CYS A 59 8.85 -16.95 -14.70
C CYS A 59 8.05 -18.12 -14.09
N GLN A 60 7.30 -17.88 -13.01
CA GLN A 60 6.44 -18.90 -12.39
C GLN A 60 5.02 -18.89 -12.96
N THR A 61 4.30 -20.02 -12.84
CA THR A 61 2.92 -20.19 -13.34
C THR A 61 1.92 -20.60 -12.25
N ASN A 62 2.35 -20.66 -10.99
CA ASN A 62 1.59 -21.19 -9.87
C ASN A 62 0.72 -20.14 -9.15
N VAL A 63 1.08 -18.87 -9.27
CA VAL A 63 0.44 -17.74 -8.61
C VAL A 63 -0.05 -16.77 -9.69
N CYS A 64 -1.35 -16.48 -9.67
CA CYS A 64 -1.95 -15.52 -10.59
C CYS A 64 -1.46 -14.09 -10.30
N PRO A 65 -1.39 -13.23 -11.33
CA PRO A 65 -1.18 -11.80 -11.14
C PRO A 65 -2.22 -11.19 -10.19
N LEU A 66 -1.83 -10.10 -9.53
CA LEU A 66 -2.72 -9.29 -8.71
C LEU A 66 -3.83 -8.68 -9.57
N ILE A 67 -5.05 -8.64 -9.04
CA ILE A 67 -6.24 -8.14 -9.77
C ILE A 67 -6.04 -6.71 -10.27
N ASP A 68 -5.45 -5.83 -9.45
CA ASP A 68 -5.18 -4.43 -9.81
C ASP A 68 -4.03 -4.29 -10.82
N PHE A 69 -3.26 -5.37 -11.06
CA PHE A 69 -2.03 -5.38 -11.87
C PHE A 69 -1.96 -6.65 -12.76
N PRO A 70 -2.86 -6.81 -13.75
CA PRO A 70 -3.04 -8.08 -14.46
C PRO A 70 -1.90 -8.46 -15.43
N HIS A 71 -1.12 -7.47 -15.88
CA HIS A 71 0.02 -7.67 -16.79
C HIS A 71 1.32 -7.67 -16.00
N THR A 72 2.10 -8.76 -16.07
CA THR A 72 3.33 -8.93 -15.29
C THR A 72 4.58 -8.38 -15.98
N ASP A 73 4.48 -8.08 -17.28
CA ASP A 73 5.54 -7.68 -18.19
C ASP A 73 5.73 -6.16 -18.29
N LYS A 74 4.91 -5.37 -17.58
CA LYS A 74 4.98 -3.92 -17.61
C LYS A 74 4.99 -3.30 -16.21
N PRO A 75 5.67 -2.15 -16.05
CA PRO A 75 5.56 -1.36 -14.83
C PRO A 75 4.22 -0.62 -14.78
N TYR A 76 3.79 -0.29 -13.57
CA TYR A 76 2.63 0.53 -13.27
C TYR A 76 3.07 1.80 -12.56
N GLU A 77 2.38 2.91 -12.83
CA GLU A 77 2.65 4.21 -12.24
C GLU A 77 1.33 4.88 -11.83
N SER A 78 1.32 5.58 -10.70
CA SER A 78 0.16 6.34 -10.23
C SER A 78 0.55 7.42 -9.23
N GLU A 79 -0.10 8.59 -9.29
CA GLU A 79 0.01 9.65 -8.27
C GLU A 79 -0.72 9.30 -6.96
N VAL A 80 -1.54 8.25 -6.97
CA VAL A 80 -2.33 7.78 -5.83
C VAL A 80 -2.00 6.32 -5.55
N LEU A 81 -1.82 5.97 -4.27
CA LEU A 81 -1.57 4.58 -3.88
C LEU A 81 -2.76 3.68 -4.25
N TRP A 82 -2.48 2.56 -4.91
CA TRP A 82 -3.53 1.62 -5.31
C TRP A 82 -4.27 1.02 -4.10
N PRO A 83 -5.58 0.73 -4.23
CA PRO A 83 -6.38 0.12 -3.16
C PRO A 83 -5.78 -1.16 -2.59
N PHE A 84 -5.14 -2.00 -3.43
CA PHE A 84 -4.40 -3.16 -2.99
C PHE A 84 -3.44 -2.83 -1.83
N PHE A 85 -2.67 -1.76 -1.92
CA PHE A 85 -1.73 -1.35 -0.87
C PHE A 85 -2.39 -0.51 0.22
N ALA A 86 -3.26 0.45 -0.15
CA ALA A 86 -3.88 1.38 0.78
C ALA A 86 -4.74 0.71 1.87
N ILE A 87 -5.35 -0.45 1.57
CA ILE A 87 -6.13 -1.22 2.56
C ILE A 87 -5.30 -1.66 3.78
N ARG A 88 -3.98 -1.69 3.65
CA ARG A 88 -3.05 -2.09 4.72
C ARG A 88 -2.80 -0.98 5.74
N ILE A 89 -3.12 0.27 5.41
CA ILE A 89 -3.10 1.38 6.36
C ILE A 89 -4.36 1.29 7.21
N PRO A 90 -4.28 1.16 8.55
CA PRO A 90 -5.45 1.02 9.42
C PRO A 90 -6.27 2.31 9.48
N GLY A 91 -7.44 2.24 10.11
CA GLY A 91 -8.26 3.44 10.35
C GLY A 91 -7.52 4.38 11.28
N LEU A 92 -7.30 5.63 10.86
CA LEU A 92 -6.56 6.60 11.66
C LEU A 92 -7.33 6.96 12.93
N GLY A 93 -8.65 6.80 13.00
CA GLY A 93 -9.42 7.01 14.23
C GLY A 93 -9.12 6.05 15.38
N GLN A 94 -8.40 4.93 15.13
CA GLN A 94 -8.16 3.91 16.14
C GLN A 94 -7.17 4.41 17.22
N PRO A 95 -7.47 4.30 18.53
CA PRO A 95 -6.59 4.79 19.60
C PRO A 95 -5.17 4.22 19.57
N ALA A 96 -5.03 2.93 19.23
CA ALA A 96 -3.72 2.29 19.10
C ALA A 96 -2.88 2.89 17.96
N VAL A 97 -3.52 3.18 16.81
CA VAL A 97 -2.87 3.81 15.65
C VAL A 97 -2.44 5.24 15.98
N GLN A 98 -3.32 6.02 16.61
CA GLN A 98 -3.01 7.40 17.06
C GLN A 98 -1.88 7.44 18.08
N ARG A 99 -1.79 6.43 18.96
CA ARG A 99 -0.70 6.30 19.91
C ARG A 99 0.63 6.09 19.19
N VAL A 100 0.70 5.15 18.26
CA VAL A 100 1.91 4.89 17.45
C VAL A 100 2.33 6.11 16.65
N ILE A 101 1.38 6.78 15.98
CA ILE A 101 1.66 8.00 15.20
C ILE A 101 2.33 9.08 16.06
N ARG A 102 1.86 9.29 17.29
CA ARG A 102 2.48 10.25 18.23
C ARG A 102 3.82 9.77 18.76
N GLU A 103 3.90 8.53 19.22
CA GLU A 103 5.11 7.96 19.83
C GLU A 103 6.29 7.95 18.84
N GLU A 104 6.00 7.75 17.56
CA GLU A 104 6.99 7.66 16.48
C GLU A 104 7.08 8.94 15.63
N ASN A 105 6.38 10.03 16.00
CA ASN A 105 6.33 11.30 15.26
C ASN A 105 6.04 11.15 13.75
N LEU A 106 5.10 10.27 13.40
CA LEU A 106 4.71 10.06 12.01
C LEU A 106 3.78 11.17 11.53
N ASP A 107 3.92 11.58 10.28
CA ASP A 107 2.92 12.44 9.65
C ASP A 107 1.67 11.62 9.29
N LYS A 108 0.56 11.91 9.97
CA LYS A 108 -0.74 11.25 9.77
C LYS A 108 -1.35 11.47 8.38
N HIS A 109 -0.84 12.42 7.60
CA HIS A 109 -1.25 12.67 6.21
C HIS A 109 -0.34 11.99 5.20
N ASN A 110 0.81 11.48 5.65
CA ASN A 110 1.82 10.92 4.80
C ASN A 110 1.59 9.43 4.58
N GLU A 111 1.04 9.10 3.41
CA GLU A 111 0.67 7.73 3.09
C GLU A 111 1.88 6.79 3.04
N ALA A 112 3.06 7.28 2.66
CA ALA A 112 4.28 6.48 2.57
C ALA A 112 4.81 6.08 3.96
N GLN A 113 4.88 7.02 4.91
CA GLN A 113 5.28 6.72 6.29
C GLN A 113 4.32 5.73 6.94
N LEU A 114 3.02 5.95 6.77
CA LEU A 114 1.99 5.08 7.34
C LEU A 114 2.02 3.68 6.71
N LEU A 115 2.24 3.58 5.40
CA LEU A 115 2.37 2.30 4.72
C LEU A 115 3.64 1.54 5.18
N LYS A 116 4.78 2.22 5.32
CA LYS A 116 6.00 1.61 5.87
C LYS A 116 5.76 1.07 7.28
N ARG A 117 5.02 1.82 8.10
CA ARG A 117 4.81 1.48 9.52
C ARG A 117 3.77 0.38 9.74
N PHE A 118 2.65 0.45 9.05
CA PHE A 118 1.49 -0.41 9.29
C PHE A 118 1.25 -1.44 8.18
N GLY A 119 1.85 -1.24 7.01
CA GLY A 119 1.51 -1.95 5.78
C GLY A 119 1.95 -3.42 5.73
N LYS A 120 2.69 -3.92 6.73
CA LYS A 120 3.38 -5.21 6.64
C LYS A 120 2.47 -6.39 6.33
N MET A 121 1.33 -6.46 7.02
CA MET A 121 0.38 -7.56 6.91
C MET A 121 -1.05 -7.01 6.94
N THR A 122 -1.98 -7.77 6.38
CA THR A 122 -3.41 -7.51 6.48
C THR A 122 -4.17 -8.83 6.62
N ILE A 123 -5.39 -8.77 7.15
CA ILE A 123 -6.29 -9.93 7.19
C ILE A 123 -6.85 -10.22 5.79
N ALA A 124 -6.88 -9.22 4.91
CA ALA A 124 -7.54 -9.31 3.61
C ALA A 124 -6.79 -10.16 2.57
N ASN A 125 -5.47 -10.34 2.71
CA ASN A 125 -4.67 -11.11 1.76
C ASN A 125 -3.38 -11.66 2.42
N PRO A 126 -2.78 -12.74 1.88
CA PRO A 126 -1.65 -13.42 2.48
C PRO A 126 -0.28 -12.81 2.12
N PHE A 127 -0.23 -11.66 1.46
CA PHE A 127 1.02 -11.05 1.02
C PHE A 127 1.65 -10.22 2.15
N ILE A 128 2.97 -10.25 2.20
CA ILE A 128 3.78 -9.49 3.16
C ILE A 128 4.44 -8.33 2.42
N LEU A 129 4.31 -7.11 2.95
CA LEU A 129 4.97 -5.92 2.41
C LEU A 129 6.09 -5.49 3.36
N THR A 130 7.32 -5.39 2.88
CA THR A 130 8.47 -5.05 3.74
C THR A 130 9.27 -3.91 3.16
N PRO A 131 9.65 -2.89 3.95
CA PRO A 131 10.62 -1.91 3.50
C PRO A 131 11.93 -2.61 3.11
N ILE A 132 12.51 -2.20 1.99
CA ILE A 132 13.84 -2.63 1.55
C ILE A 132 14.83 -1.67 2.20
N SER A 133 15.57 -2.14 3.19
CA SER A 133 16.74 -1.42 3.68
C SER A 133 17.83 -1.54 2.61
N GLN A 134 18.45 -0.42 2.23
CA GLN A 134 19.72 -0.51 1.49
C GLN A 134 20.76 -1.03 2.49
N GLU A 135 21.24 -2.25 2.27
CA GLU A 135 22.46 -2.77 2.92
C GLU A 135 23.71 -2.11 2.33
#